data_AF-A0A254ST93-F1
#
_entry.id   AF-A0A254ST93-F1
#
_cell.length_a   1.000
_cell.length_b   1.000
_cell.length_c   1.000
_cell.angle_alpha   90.00
_cell.angle_beta   90.00
_cell.angle_gamma   90.00
#
_symmetry.space_group_name_H-M   'P 1'
#
loop_
_entity.id
_entity.type
_entity.pdbx_description
1 polymer ?
#
loop_
_entity_poly.entity_id
_entity_poly.type
_entity_poly.pdbx_seq_one_letter_code
_entity_poly.pdbx_strand_id
1 'polypeptide(L)' 'MSMTLQTKKMHELYEECKRIGISETSDVIEEAQSAEEAEFFAKAFDIILQQKQKNVVAEKRF' A
#
# COMPACT_ATOMS: atom_id res chain seq x y z
N MET A 1 -19.06 -1.88 20.91
CA MET A 1 -19.16 -1.11 19.65
C MET A 1 -19.03 -2.10 18.50
N SER A 2 -20.03 -2.20 17.62
CA SER A 2 -19.94 -3.07 16.43
C SER A 2 -19.02 -2.43 15.40
N MET A 3 -17.90 -3.10 15.10
CA MET A 3 -16.98 -2.67 14.06
C MET A 3 -17.65 -2.84 12.69
N THR A 4 -17.71 -1.76 11.90
CA THR A 4 -18.38 -1.77 10.60
C THR A 4 -17.62 -2.67 9.60
N LEU A 5 -18.34 -3.23 8.62
CA LEU A 5 -17.73 -4.02 7.55
C LEU A 5 -16.64 -3.22 6.80
N GLN A 6 -16.85 -1.92 6.65
CA GLN A 6 -15.88 -1.04 5.99
C GLN A 6 -14.59 -0.89 6.81
N THR A 7 -14.71 -0.74 8.13
CA THR A 7 -13.54 -0.73 9.03
C THR A 7 -12.76 -2.03 8.96
N LYS A 8 -13.43 -3.19 8.86
CA LYS A 8 -12.76 -4.49 8.71
C LYS A 8 -11.96 -4.57 7.41
N LYS A 9 -12.56 -4.19 6.28
CA LYS A 9 -11.87 -4.16 4.97
C LYS A 9 -10.67 -3.23 4.98
N MET A 10 -10.75 -2.09 5.69
CA MET A 10 -9.61 -1.18 5.83
C MET A 10 -8.49 -1.76 6.70
N HIS A 11 -8.81 -2.54 7.73
CA HIS A 11 -7.79 -3.27 8.50
C HIS A 11 -7.10 -4.35 7.68
N GLU A 12 -7.85 -5.12 6.90
CA GLU A 12 -7.29 -6.13 5.99
C GLU A 12 -6.35 -5.48 4.96
N LEU A 13 -6.81 -4.39 4.32
CA LEU A 13 -5.99 -3.63 3.38
C LEU A 13 -4.70 -3.10 4.03
N TYR A 14 -4.78 -2.59 5.25
CA TYR A 14 -3.61 -2.10 5.98
C TYR A 14 -2.56 -3.20 6.22
N GLU A 15 -2.97 -4.41 6.62
CA GLU A 15 -2.05 -5.52 6.82
C GLU A 15 -1.47 -6.05 5.50
N GLU A 16 -2.21 -6.00 4.38
CA GLU A 16 -1.64 -6.26 3.05
C GLU A 16 -0.58 -5.22 2.67
N CYS A 17 -0.86 -3.92 2.83
CA CYS A 17 0.08 -2.84 2.52
C CYS A 17 1.40 -2.92 3.30
N LYS A 18 1.37 -3.46 4.53
CA LYS A 18 2.60 -3.71 5.29
C LYS A 18 3.50 -4.74 4.62
N ARG A 19 2.93 -5.75 3.96
CA ARG A 19 3.66 -6.84 3.31
C ARG A 19 4.25 -6.47 1.95
N ILE A 20 3.63 -5.54 1.23
CA ILE A 20 4.06 -5.12 -0.13
C ILE A 20 5.54 -4.73 -0.15
N GLY A 21 6.37 -5.49 -0.86
CA GLY A 21 7.78 -5.17 -1.09
C GLY A 21 7.95 -4.06 -2.13
N ILE A 22 9.05 -3.30 -2.05
CA ILE A 22 9.37 -2.26 -3.04
C ILE A 22 9.56 -2.84 -4.45
N SER A 23 9.95 -4.12 -4.55
CA SER A 23 10.18 -4.82 -5.82
C SER A 23 8.91 -5.33 -6.50
N GLU A 24 7.78 -5.42 -5.80
CA GLU A 24 6.56 -6.08 -6.29
C GLU A 24 5.55 -5.09 -6.89
N THR A 25 5.86 -3.78 -6.88
CA THR A 25 4.91 -2.74 -7.31
C THR A 25 4.79 -2.62 -8.82
N SER A 26 5.79 -3.05 -9.60
CA SER A 26 5.75 -3.00 -11.08
C SER A 26 4.76 -4.00 -11.64
N ASP A 27 4.85 -5.25 -11.20
CA ASP A 27 4.01 -6.35 -11.68
C ASP A 27 2.52 -6.07 -11.46
N VAL A 28 2.17 -5.49 -10.30
CA VAL A 28 0.78 -5.14 -9.97
C VAL A 28 0.22 -4.01 -10.85
N ILE A 29 1.07 -3.05 -11.24
CA ILE A 29 0.66 -1.96 -12.15
C ILE A 29 0.50 -2.51 -13.58
N GLU A 30 1.37 -3.43 -13.99
CA GLU A 30 1.32 -4.07 -15.31
C GLU A 30 0.09 -4.98 -15.47
N GLU A 31 -0.37 -5.60 -14.38
CA GLU A 31 -1.58 -6.44 -14.36
C GLU A 31 -2.90 -5.65 -14.24
N ALA A 32 -2.85 -4.32 -14.15
CA ALA A 32 -4.04 -3.48 -14.05
C ALA A 32 -4.95 -3.63 -15.28
N GLN A 33 -6.27 -3.71 -15.04
CA GLN A 33 -7.26 -3.94 -16.10
C GLN A 33 -7.61 -2.67 -16.87
N SER A 34 -7.22 -1.51 -16.34
CA SER A 34 -7.46 -0.21 -16.97
C SER A 34 -6.37 0.80 -16.61
N ALA A 35 -6.26 1.86 -17.41
CA ALA A 35 -5.37 2.96 -17.13
C ALA A 35 -5.72 3.69 -15.82
N GLU A 36 -7.01 3.80 -15.49
CA GLU A 36 -7.48 4.37 -14.22
C GLU A 36 -7.01 3.53 -13.04
N GLU A 37 -7.14 2.21 -13.13
CA GLU A 37 -6.70 1.28 -12.09
C GLU A 37 -5.18 1.29 -11.92
N ALA A 38 -4.43 1.31 -13.02
CA ALA A 38 -2.98 1.45 -13.00
C ALA A 38 -2.53 2.75 -12.30
N GLU A 39 -3.19 3.87 -12.61
CA GLU A 39 -2.90 5.16 -11.98
C GLU A 39 -3.23 5.14 -10.48
N PHE A 40 -4.33 4.49 -10.09
CA PHE A 40 -4.70 4.32 -8.70
C PHE A 40 -3.66 3.49 -7.94
N PHE A 41 -3.21 2.36 -8.49
CA PHE A 41 -2.17 1.51 -7.88
C PHE A 41 -0.86 2.26 -7.72
N ALA A 42 -0.42 3.00 -8.74
CA ALA A 42 0.79 3.81 -8.66
C ALA A 42 0.74 4.81 -7.49
N LYS A 43 -0.37 5.54 -7.35
CA LYS A 43 -0.56 6.50 -6.24
C LYS A 43 -0.60 5.80 -4.88
N ALA A 44 -1.27 4.66 -4.79
CA ALA A 44 -1.35 3.89 -3.54
C ALA A 44 0.03 3.39 -3.11
N PHE A 45 0.81 2.84 -4.04
CA PHE A 45 2.17 2.38 -3.77
C PHE A 45 3.10 3.52 -3.36
N ASP A 46 3.05 4.67 -4.02
CA ASP A 46 3.83 5.85 -3.63
C ASP A 46 3.57 6.24 -2.17
N ILE A 47 2.30 6.27 -1.75
CA ILE A 47 1.94 6.59 -0.36
C ILE A 47 2.48 5.55 0.62
N ILE A 48 2.36 4.26 0.29
CA ILE A 48 2.85 3.15 1.13
C ILE A 48 4.38 3.22 1.27
N LEU A 49 5.10 3.45 0.17
CA LEU A 49 6.55 3.57 0.15
C LEU A 49 7.02 4.78 0.96
N GLN A 50 6.37 5.93 0.82
CA GLN A 50 6.66 7.11 1.62
C GLN A 50 6.45 6.85 3.12
N GLN A 51 5.40 6.14 3.51
CA GLN A 51 5.17 5.77 4.90
C GLN A 51 6.26 4.84 5.44
N LYS A 52 6.69 3.86 4.64
CA LYS A 52 7.80 2.96 5.01
C LYS A 52 9.12 3.71 5.16
N GLN A 53 9.43 4.62 4.24
CA GLN A 53 10.62 5.46 4.32
C GLN A 53 10.63 6.33 5.59
N LYS A 54 9.51 6.96 5.94
CA LYS A 54 9.38 7.72 7.19
C LYS A 54 9.69 6.86 8.42
N ASN A 55 9.24 5.61 8.43
CA ASN A 55 9.51 4.69 9.54
C ASN A 55 11.00 4.31 9.61
N VAL A 56 11.66 4.03 8.48
CA VAL A 56 13.12 3.76 8.44
C VAL A 56 13.90 4.96 9.00
N VAL A 57 13.50 6.18 8.62
CA VAL A 57 14.11 7.43 9.13
C VAL A 57 13.91 7.59 10.63
N ALA A 58 12.69 7.37 11.12
CA ALA A 58 12.35 7.48 12.53
C ALA A 58 13.08 6.42 13.39
N GLU A 59 13.29 5.22 12.84
CA GLU A 59 14.00 4.12 13.51
C GLU A 59 15.53 4.26 13.47
N LYS A 60 16.09 5.30 12.84
CA LYS A 60 17.53 5.51 12.64
C LYS A 60 18.26 4.30 12.04
N ARG A 61 17.57 3.52 11.21
CA ARG A 61 18.13 2.32 10.55
C ARG A 61 18.89 2.67 9.26
N PHE A 62 19.70 3.73 9.32
CA PHE A 62 20.55 4.17 8.22
C PHE A 62 21.93 3.53 8.29
#